data_AF-A0A424P910-F1
#
_entry.id   AF-A0A424P910-F1
#
_cell.length_a   1.000
_cell.length_b   1.000
_cell.length_c   1.000
_cell.angle_alpha   90.00
_cell.angle_beta   90.00
_cell.angle_gamma   90.00
#
_symmetry.space_group_name_H-M   'P 1'
#
loop_
_entity.id
_entity.type
_entity.pdbx_description
1 polymer ?
#
loop_
_entity_poly.entity_id
_entity_poly.type
_entity_poly.pdbx_seq_one_letter_code
_entity_poly.pdbx_strand_id
1 'polypeptide(L)'
;MRRINLLSLMVLLFFSCTKNKEDVSPDLKGGTEYTVTFKIDWNSKDFPKDYPSNAHFSRLIGWSHDAEQTFFKTGTQASSGIKNMAETGGTSPLSTELNELVEAK
;
A
#
# COMPACT_ATOMS: atom_id res chain seq x y z
N MET A 1 -10.48 9.23 68.69
CA MET A 1 -9.48 8.58 67.82
C MET A 1 -10.15 7.45 67.04
N ARG A 2 -10.53 7.68 65.76
CA ARG A 2 -11.15 6.68 64.89
C ARG A 2 -10.04 5.88 64.18
N ARG A 3 -10.01 4.56 64.37
CA ARG A 3 -9.08 3.65 63.70
C ARG A 3 -9.59 3.41 62.28
N ILE A 4 -8.89 3.94 61.29
CA ILE A 4 -9.16 3.72 59.86
C ILE A 4 -8.43 2.42 59.47
N ASN A 5 -9.19 1.38 59.13
CA ASN A 5 -8.64 0.09 58.69
C ASN A 5 -8.08 0.21 57.26
N LEU A 6 -6.78 -0.02 57.13
CA LEU A 6 -5.99 0.13 55.91
C LEU A 6 -6.14 -1.06 54.94
N LEU A 7 -7.34 -1.65 54.83
CA LEU A 7 -7.59 -2.82 53.97
C LEU A 7 -8.64 -2.61 52.88
N SER A 8 -9.10 -1.37 52.66
CA SER A 8 -10.17 -1.07 51.69
C SER A 8 -9.73 -0.26 50.46
N LEU A 9 -8.43 -0.07 50.25
CA LEU A 9 -7.89 0.78 49.16
C LEU A 9 -7.18 -0.01 48.05
N MET A 10 -7.58 -1.26 47.79
CA MET A 10 -6.96 -2.10 46.77
C MET A 10 -8.02 -2.85 45.95
N VAL A 11 -9.03 -2.13 45.46
CA VAL A 11 -10.04 -2.71 44.53
C VAL A 11 -10.26 -1.82 43.29
N LEU A 12 -9.59 -0.67 43.16
CA LEU A 12 -9.87 0.31 42.09
C LEU A 12 -8.80 0.42 40.98
N LEU A 13 -7.88 -0.54 40.86
CA LEU A 13 -6.79 -0.49 39.88
C LEU A 13 -6.87 -1.48 38.71
N PHE A 14 -8.05 -2.05 38.42
CA PHE A 14 -8.25 -2.89 37.23
C PHE A 14 -9.32 -2.35 36.28
N PHE A 15 -9.43 -1.04 36.10
CA PHE A 15 -9.95 -0.51 34.84
C PHE A 15 -8.88 -0.69 33.75
N SER A 16 -8.73 -1.94 33.30
CA SER A 16 -8.11 -2.22 32.01
C SER A 16 -9.05 -1.65 30.96
N CYS A 17 -8.76 -0.44 30.50
CA CYS A 17 -9.32 0.06 29.26
C CYS A 17 -8.84 -0.87 28.14
N THR A 18 -9.64 -1.88 27.80
CA THR A 18 -9.63 -2.42 26.45
C THR A 18 -9.97 -1.24 25.55
N LYS A 19 -8.95 -0.64 24.93
CA LYS A 19 -9.17 0.14 23.72
C LYS A 19 -9.77 -0.84 22.73
N ASN A 20 -11.09 -0.93 22.72
CA ASN A 20 -11.81 -1.38 21.56
C ASN A 20 -11.34 -0.42 20.48
N LYS A 21 -10.41 -0.87 19.64
CA LYS A 21 -10.27 -0.27 18.34
C LYS A 21 -11.64 -0.49 17.74
N GLU A 22 -12.45 0.56 17.74
CA GLU A 22 -13.51 0.61 16.74
C GLU A 22 -12.76 0.45 15.44
N ASP A 23 -12.87 -0.77 14.91
CA ASP A 23 -12.51 -1.07 13.55
C ASP A 23 -13.51 -0.24 12.75
N VAL A 24 -13.16 1.03 12.52
CA VAL A 24 -13.83 1.86 11.55
C VAL A 24 -13.48 1.20 10.24
N SER A 25 -14.22 0.13 9.92
CA SER A 25 -14.41 -0.34 8.56
C SER A 25 -14.69 0.94 7.78
N PRO A 26 -13.80 1.34 6.86
CA PRO A 26 -13.97 2.59 6.14
C PRO A 26 -15.38 2.56 5.56
N ASP A 27 -16.22 3.50 5.98
CA ASP A 27 -17.59 3.65 5.52
C ASP A 27 -17.50 3.65 3.98
N LEU A 28 -17.81 2.51 3.35
CA LEU A 28 -17.75 2.30 1.89
C LEU A 28 -18.88 3.07 1.21
N LYS A 29 -19.22 4.26 1.71
CA LYS A 29 -20.05 5.25 1.03
C LYS A 29 -19.23 5.90 -0.08
N GLY A 30 -19.00 5.11 -1.13
CA GLY A 30 -18.59 5.57 -2.45
C GLY A 30 -17.12 5.95 -2.55
N GLY A 31 -16.32 5.06 -3.11
CA GLY A 31 -15.08 5.48 -3.77
C GLY A 31 -15.40 6.41 -4.94
N THR A 32 -14.50 7.33 -5.26
CA THR A 32 -14.58 8.09 -6.52
C THR A 32 -13.85 7.31 -7.61
N GLU A 33 -14.51 7.09 -8.73
CA GLU A 33 -13.91 6.42 -9.88
C GLU A 33 -13.16 7.42 -10.76
N TYR A 34 -11.98 7.00 -11.21
CA TYR A 34 -11.13 7.77 -12.10
C TYR A 34 -10.71 6.91 -13.28
N THR A 35 -10.59 7.55 -14.45
CA THR A 35 -9.93 6.93 -15.61
C THR A 35 -8.48 7.42 -15.68
N VAL A 36 -7.54 6.48 -15.59
CA VAL A 36 -6.12 6.75 -15.82
C VAL A 36 -5.79 6.38 -17.26
N THR A 37 -5.32 7.36 -18.04
CA THR A 37 -4.87 7.12 -19.42
C THR A 37 -3.35 7.30 -19.49
N PHE A 38 -2.64 6.24 -19.84
CA PHE A 38 -1.21 6.30 -20.12
C PHE A 38 -1.00 6.57 -21.61
N LYS A 39 -0.49 7.77 -21.94
CA LYS A 39 -0.08 8.16 -23.29
C LYS A 39 1.42 8.36 -23.30
N ILE A 40 2.11 7.68 -24.20
CA ILE A 40 3.57 7.73 -24.30
C ILE A 40 3.98 7.80 -25.76
N ASP A 41 4.93 8.69 -26.05
CA ASP A 41 5.44 8.95 -27.39
C ASP A 41 6.81 8.30 -27.61
N TRP A 42 7.00 7.06 -27.15
CA TRP A 42 8.20 6.28 -27.50
C TRP A 42 8.03 5.72 -28.92
N ASN A 43 8.66 6.37 -29.90
CA ASN A 43 8.50 6.07 -31.32
C ASN A 43 9.83 6.14 -32.09
N SER A 44 9.90 5.47 -33.25
CA SER A 44 11.12 5.38 -34.05
C SER A 44 11.54 6.67 -34.75
N LYS A 45 10.67 7.68 -34.84
CA LYS A 45 11.00 8.98 -35.44
C LYS A 45 11.78 9.84 -34.45
N ASP A 46 11.29 9.96 -33.23
CA ASP A 46 11.90 10.79 -32.19
C ASP A 46 13.02 10.05 -31.44
N PHE A 47 12.96 8.71 -31.40
CA PHE A 47 13.95 7.83 -30.77
C PHE A 47 14.51 6.80 -31.77
N PRO A 48 15.23 7.22 -32.82
CA PRO A 48 15.61 6.34 -33.94
C PRO A 48 16.76 5.38 -33.64
N LYS A 49 17.62 5.73 -32.68
CA LYS A 49 18.81 4.93 -32.37
C LYS A 49 18.41 3.64 -31.66
N ASP A 50 18.80 2.51 -32.25
CA ASP A 50 18.57 1.15 -31.72
C ASP A 50 17.10 0.86 -31.37
N TYR A 51 16.16 1.48 -32.09
CA TYR A 51 14.72 1.31 -31.84
C TYR A 51 14.30 -0.14 -32.14
N PRO A 52 13.70 -0.86 -31.17
CA PRO A 52 13.31 -2.25 -31.40
C PRO A 52 12.20 -2.38 -32.45
N SER A 53 12.32 -3.38 -33.33
CA SER A 53 11.26 -3.69 -34.31
C SER A 53 9.96 -4.16 -33.67
N ASN A 54 10.02 -4.70 -32.44
CA ASN A 54 8.90 -5.15 -31.63
C ASN A 54 8.74 -4.30 -30.35
N ALA A 55 9.03 -3.00 -30.42
CA ALA A 55 8.88 -2.09 -29.29
C ALA A 55 7.46 -2.17 -28.70
N HIS A 56 7.37 -2.39 -27.40
CA HIS A 56 6.11 -2.52 -26.67
C HIS A 56 6.32 -2.10 -25.21
N PHE A 57 5.21 -1.84 -24.53
CA PHE A 57 5.18 -1.71 -23.08
C PHE A 57 4.62 -2.98 -22.47
N SER A 58 5.14 -3.35 -21.31
CA SER A 58 4.51 -4.31 -20.44
C SER A 58 3.13 -3.82 -19.97
N ARG A 59 2.33 -4.72 -19.40
CA ARG A 59 1.02 -4.36 -18.82
C ARG A 59 1.17 -3.29 -17.73
N LEU A 60 0.28 -2.31 -17.71
CA LEU A 60 0.23 -1.35 -16.60
C LEU A 60 -0.28 -2.03 -15.33
N ILE A 61 0.33 -1.70 -14.20
CA ILE A 61 -0.04 -2.19 -12.88
C ILE A 61 0.20 -1.09 -11.85
N GLY A 62 -0.70 -0.98 -10.88
CA GLY A 62 -0.66 0.00 -9.80
C GLY A 62 -1.84 -0.22 -8.86
N TRP A 63 -1.91 0.60 -7.82
CA TRP A 63 -3.00 0.58 -6.85
C TRP A 63 -3.24 2.01 -6.34
N SER A 64 -4.46 2.26 -5.85
CA SER A 64 -4.79 3.50 -5.14
C SER A 64 -4.36 3.38 -3.68
N HIS A 65 -3.68 4.39 -3.15
CA HIS A 65 -3.15 4.37 -1.79
C HIS A 65 -3.20 5.73 -1.12
N ASP A 66 -3.07 5.76 0.22
CA ASP A 66 -2.91 7.03 0.94
C ASP A 66 -1.48 7.57 0.83
N ALA A 67 -1.27 8.79 1.30
CA ALA A 67 0.03 9.46 1.23
C ALA A 67 1.11 8.84 2.16
N GLU A 68 0.73 8.03 3.15
CA GLU A 68 1.66 7.42 4.10
C GLU A 68 2.22 6.09 3.56
N GLN A 69 1.46 5.38 2.73
CA GLN A 69 1.89 4.17 2.05
C GLN A 69 2.95 4.50 0.97
N THR A 70 4.18 4.00 1.18
CA THR A 70 5.28 4.05 0.20
C THR A 70 5.70 2.64 -0.18
N PHE A 71 5.72 2.32 -1.47
CA PHE A 71 6.09 0.98 -1.95
C PHE A 71 7.44 0.94 -2.68
N PHE A 72 7.74 1.97 -3.47
CA PHE A 72 9.03 2.08 -4.16
C PHE A 72 9.55 3.52 -4.07
N LYS A 73 10.87 3.65 -4.04
CA LYS A 73 11.55 4.93 -3.98
C LYS A 73 12.84 4.87 -4.78
N THR A 74 13.16 5.94 -5.50
CA THR A 74 14.45 6.06 -6.18
C THR A 74 15.60 5.90 -5.19
N GLY A 75 16.59 5.08 -5.57
CA GLY A 75 17.76 4.80 -4.73
C GLY A 75 17.56 3.72 -3.67
N THR A 76 16.40 3.09 -3.59
CA THR A 76 16.18 1.91 -2.74
C THR A 76 16.17 0.63 -3.57
N GLN A 77 16.37 -0.50 -2.89
CA GLN A 77 16.25 -1.81 -3.53
C GLN A 77 14.79 -2.06 -3.96
N ALA A 78 14.62 -2.62 -5.16
CA ALA A 78 13.33 -3.04 -5.67
C ALA A 78 12.81 -4.30 -4.96
N SER A 79 11.50 -4.42 -4.78
CA SER A 79 10.86 -5.66 -4.36
C SER A 79 11.04 -6.75 -5.43
N SER A 80 10.74 -8.00 -5.06
CA SER A 80 10.78 -9.12 -6.00
C SER A 80 9.78 -8.92 -7.15
N GLY A 81 8.60 -8.37 -6.87
CA GLY A 81 7.59 -8.05 -7.87
C GLY A 81 8.02 -6.93 -8.82
N ILE A 82 8.58 -5.83 -8.30
CA ILE A 82 9.13 -4.75 -9.14
C ILE A 82 10.25 -5.30 -10.03
N LYS A 83 11.16 -6.10 -9.46
CA LYS A 83 12.25 -6.72 -10.23
C LYS A 83 11.70 -7.58 -11.37
N ASN A 84 10.77 -8.49 -11.07
CA ASN A 84 10.19 -9.37 -12.08
C ASN A 84 9.48 -8.58 -13.19
N MET A 85 8.74 -7.54 -12.82
CA MET A 85 8.05 -6.68 -13.78
C MET A 85 9.03 -5.92 -14.67
N ALA A 86 10.10 -5.34 -14.10
CA ALA A 86 11.11 -4.60 -14.84
C ALA A 86 11.92 -5.48 -15.80
N GLU A 87 12.23 -6.72 -15.40
CA GLU A 87 13.09 -7.63 -16.17
C GLU A 87 12.32 -8.46 -17.20
N THR A 88 11.04 -8.76 -16.96
CA THR A 88 10.26 -9.72 -17.77
C THR A 88 8.92 -9.19 -18.28
N GLY A 89 8.43 -8.08 -17.74
CA GLY A 89 7.06 -7.61 -17.97
C GLY A 89 5.98 -8.41 -17.24
N GLY A 90 6.34 -9.42 -16.45
CA GLY A 90 5.42 -10.22 -15.65
C GLY A 90 4.93 -9.47 -14.41
N THR A 91 3.62 -9.34 -14.25
CA THR A 91 3.01 -8.55 -13.16
C THR A 91 2.55 -9.37 -11.96
N SER A 92 2.56 -10.72 -12.03
CA SER A 92 1.92 -11.56 -11.00
C SER A 92 2.50 -11.36 -9.59
N PRO A 93 3.83 -11.38 -9.37
CA PRO A 93 4.36 -11.22 -8.02
C PRO A 93 4.11 -9.80 -7.48
N LEU A 94 4.19 -8.79 -8.36
CA LEU A 94 3.87 -7.42 -8.00
C LEU A 94 2.38 -7.27 -7.62
N SER A 95 1.46 -7.92 -8.33
CA SER A 95 0.04 -7.92 -7.96
C SER A 95 -0.21 -8.50 -6.58
N THR A 96 0.53 -9.55 -6.20
CA THR A 96 0.46 -10.11 -4.83
C THR A 96 0.94 -9.09 -3.80
N GLU A 97 2.10 -8.47 -4.03
CA GLU A 97 2.66 -7.43 -3.14
C GLU A 97 1.70 -6.24 -2.97
N LEU A 98 1.04 -5.80 -4.06
CA LEU A 98 0.08 -4.70 -4.00
C LEU A 98 -1.20 -5.07 -3.26
N ASN A 99 -1.71 -6.29 -3.44
CA ASN A 99 -2.89 -6.74 -2.72
C ASN A 99 -2.63 -6.84 -1.22
N GLU A 100 -1.43 -7.27 -0.80
CA GLU A 100 -1.04 -7.28 0.62
C GLU A 100 -1.08 -5.86 1.23
N LEU A 101 -0.72 -4.82 0.47
CA LEU A 101 -0.83 -3.43 0.93
C LEU A 101 -2.27 -2.94 1.06
N VAL A 102 -3.18 -3.45 0.22
CA VAL A 102 -4.60 -3.13 0.26
C VAL A 102 -5.26 -3.77 1.49
N GLU A 103 -4.94 -5.04 1.76
CA GLU A 103 -5.52 -5.82 2.87
C GLU A 103 -4.90 -5.49 4.24
N ALA A 104 -3.71 -4.86 4.27
CA ALA A 104 -3.07 -4.45 5.52
C ALA A 104 -3.69 -3.19 6.17
N LYS A 105 -4.69 -2.59 5.53
CA LYS A 105 -5.49 -1.47 6.07
C LYS A 105 -6.68 -1.98 6.86
#